data_AF-A0A661WQN2-F1
#
_entry.id   AF-A0A661WQN2-F1
#
_cell.length_a   1.000
_cell.length_b   1.000
_cell.length_c   1.000
_cell.angle_alpha   90.00
_cell.angle_beta   90.00
_cell.angle_gamma   90.00
#
_symmetry.space_group_name_H-M   'P 1'
#
loop_
_entity.id
_entity.type
_entity.pdbx_description
1 polymer ?
#
loop_
_entity_poly.entity_id
_entity_poly.type
_entity_poly.pdbx_seq_one_letter_code
_entity_poly.pdbx_strand_id
1 'polypeptide(L)'
;MKSKKTSVTVRELIDSLGKEMKFKVISGFKGLDRPITAAEVNRPGLALSGYYKHFAKHRLQVLGLVEMDYLKNISSSEHYERLSQLMQMRIPAFIVARNFIPLPETVALSNKYNVPIIRAPGVTMKVVNKTSAWLEEQFAPSAKVHGVLMEVYGMGVLIMGKANVGKSECALSLVERGHILVGDDVITLKLAEGIFVTGHSNPTLGHHMEIRGIGIINVQSLYGVKSVRMWKHIDFVVTLEEWQENRNYERLGIDNEFIELVGVKTPNVLIPVKPGRDVALLIETAAQNEKLKKLGFNVARKFNEQLIASMKMKNKAN
;
A
#
# COMPACT_ATOMS: atom_id res chain seq x y z
N MET A 1 -5.27 13.18 8.53
CA MET A 1 -6.56 13.04 7.81
C MET A 1 -6.53 11.74 7.03
N LYS A 2 -7.43 10.79 7.32
CA LYS A 2 -7.61 9.58 6.49
C LYS A 2 -8.25 10.03 5.18
N SER A 3 -7.63 9.73 4.05
CA SER A 3 -8.18 10.01 2.71
C SER A 3 -8.35 8.70 1.98
N LYS A 4 -9.54 8.47 1.43
CA LYS A 4 -9.84 7.34 0.56
C LYS A 4 -10.28 7.91 -0.78
N LYS A 5 -9.59 7.55 -1.87
CA LYS A 5 -10.03 7.91 -3.21
C LYS A 5 -11.42 7.28 -3.43
N THR A 6 -12.42 8.09 -3.78
CA THR A 6 -13.83 7.64 -3.89
C THR A 6 -14.16 7.11 -5.29
N SER A 7 -13.40 7.51 -6.30
CA SER A 7 -13.54 7.03 -7.68
C SER A 7 -12.25 7.18 -8.48
N VAL A 8 -12.08 6.33 -9.48
CA VAL A 8 -11.08 6.45 -10.55
C VAL A 8 -11.76 6.38 -11.91
N THR A 9 -11.15 6.90 -12.98
CA THR A 9 -11.76 6.83 -14.32
C THR A 9 -11.24 5.67 -15.16
N VAL A 10 -11.98 5.28 -16.19
CA VAL A 10 -11.51 4.30 -17.18
C VAL A 10 -10.28 4.82 -17.93
N ARG A 11 -10.18 6.13 -18.13
CA ARG A 11 -9.00 6.79 -18.69
C ARG A 11 -7.76 6.60 -17.81
N GLU A 12 -7.86 6.87 -16.50
CA GLU A 12 -6.76 6.64 -15.56
C GLU A 12 -6.26 5.19 -15.57
N LEU A 13 -7.17 4.22 -15.68
CA LEU A 13 -6.84 2.80 -15.83
C LEU A 13 -6.01 2.55 -17.10
N ILE A 14 -6.43 3.11 -18.24
CA ILE A 14 -5.75 2.94 -19.53
C ILE A 14 -4.39 3.63 -19.51
N ASP A 15 -4.30 4.83 -18.96
CA ASP A 15 -3.04 5.58 -18.89
C ASP A 15 -2.02 4.86 -18.00
N SER A 16 -2.49 4.24 -16.92
CA SER A 16 -1.63 3.51 -15.96
C SER A 16 -1.21 2.13 -16.48
N LEU A 17 -2.17 1.29 -16.89
CA LEU A 17 -1.91 -0.11 -17.25
C LEU A 17 -1.77 -0.34 -18.74
N GLY A 18 -2.17 0.60 -19.59
CA GLY A 18 -2.35 0.36 -21.02
C GLY A 18 -1.07 0.01 -21.76
N LYS A 19 0.08 0.56 -21.35
CA LYS A 19 1.39 0.20 -21.93
C LYS A 19 1.81 -1.21 -21.56
N GLU A 20 1.77 -1.57 -20.27
CA GLU A 20 2.16 -2.89 -19.76
C GLU A 20 1.23 -3.99 -20.31
N MET A 21 -0.08 -3.73 -20.26
CA MET A 21 -1.12 -4.68 -20.61
C MET A 21 -1.52 -4.64 -22.09
N LYS A 22 -0.94 -3.72 -22.87
CA LYS A 22 -1.23 -3.49 -24.30
C LYS A 22 -2.73 -3.28 -24.54
N PHE A 23 -3.36 -2.45 -23.72
CA PHE A 23 -4.78 -2.14 -23.86
C PHE A 23 -5.05 -1.38 -25.15
N LYS A 24 -6.09 -1.80 -25.87
CA LYS A 24 -6.59 -1.12 -27.06
C LYS A 24 -8.08 -0.84 -26.89
N VAL A 25 -8.44 0.43 -26.87
CA VAL A 25 -9.85 0.84 -26.89
C VAL A 25 -10.42 0.55 -28.28
N ILE A 26 -11.49 -0.24 -28.35
CA ILE A 26 -12.13 -0.69 -29.59
C ILE A 26 -13.35 0.19 -29.91
N SER A 27 -14.09 0.58 -28.88
CA SER A 27 -15.35 1.33 -29.01
C SER A 27 -15.72 2.01 -27.69
N GLY A 28 -16.77 2.83 -27.71
CA GLY A 28 -17.27 3.51 -26.51
C GLY A 28 -16.37 4.64 -26.04
N PHE A 29 -15.59 5.27 -26.94
CA PHE A 29 -14.60 6.31 -26.64
C PHE A 29 -15.15 7.49 -25.83
N LYS A 30 -16.44 7.84 -26.01
CA LYS A 30 -17.11 8.89 -25.23
C LYS A 30 -17.29 8.54 -23.75
N GLY A 31 -17.11 7.27 -23.38
CA GLY A 31 -17.25 6.77 -22.01
C GLY A 31 -15.94 6.61 -21.24
N LEU A 32 -14.80 7.10 -21.75
CA LEU A 32 -13.51 6.91 -21.07
C LEU A 32 -13.44 7.63 -19.71
N ASP A 33 -14.24 8.66 -19.49
CA ASP A 33 -14.29 9.41 -18.24
C ASP A 33 -15.31 8.85 -17.24
N ARG A 34 -15.86 7.66 -17.50
CA ARG A 34 -16.80 6.99 -16.59
C ARG A 34 -16.11 6.62 -15.27
N PRO A 35 -16.80 6.80 -14.12
CA PRO A 35 -16.24 6.47 -12.82
C PRO A 35 -16.31 4.96 -12.56
N ILE A 36 -15.18 4.43 -12.12
CA ILE A 36 -15.05 3.16 -11.42
C ILE A 36 -15.08 3.49 -9.93
N THR A 37 -15.98 2.83 -9.18
CA THR A 37 -16.23 3.11 -7.75
C THR A 37 -16.04 1.88 -6.87
N ALA A 38 -15.68 0.74 -7.47
CA ALA A 38 -15.39 -0.50 -6.78
C ALA A 38 -13.95 -0.93 -7.05
N ALA A 39 -13.28 -1.43 -6.01
CA ALA A 39 -11.89 -1.88 -6.07
C ALA A 39 -11.73 -3.27 -6.73
N GLU A 40 -12.84 -3.95 -7.03
CA GLU A 40 -12.84 -5.30 -7.57
C GLU A 40 -13.31 -5.30 -9.03
N VAL A 41 -12.82 -6.27 -9.80
CA VAL A 41 -13.37 -6.61 -11.12
C VAL A 41 -14.47 -7.66 -11.01
N ASN A 42 -15.32 -7.76 -12.02
CA ASN A 42 -16.37 -8.75 -12.13
C ASN A 42 -16.25 -9.53 -13.44
N ARG A 43 -16.57 -10.82 -13.42
CA ARG A 43 -16.75 -11.63 -14.62
C ARG A 43 -18.25 -11.91 -14.79
N PRO A 44 -18.92 -11.32 -15.79
CA PRO A 44 -20.37 -11.29 -15.84
C PRO A 44 -21.00 -12.59 -16.37
N GLY A 45 -20.43 -13.77 -16.10
CA GLY A 45 -20.91 -15.05 -16.66
C GLY A 45 -22.40 -15.30 -16.42
N LEU A 46 -22.84 -15.24 -15.15
CA LEU A 46 -24.25 -15.44 -14.78
C LEU A 46 -25.16 -14.27 -15.20
N ALA A 47 -24.62 -13.06 -15.30
CA ALA A 47 -25.38 -11.89 -15.74
C ALA A 47 -25.64 -11.94 -17.26
N LEU A 48 -24.73 -12.54 -18.03
CA LEU A 48 -24.92 -12.78 -19.45
C LEU A 48 -26.05 -13.77 -19.74
N SER A 49 -26.39 -14.66 -18.80
CA SER A 49 -27.56 -15.54 -18.91
C SER A 49 -28.88 -14.91 -18.40
N GLY A 50 -28.87 -13.63 -18.01
CA GLY A 50 -30.09 -12.90 -17.62
C GLY A 50 -30.36 -12.73 -16.13
N TYR A 51 -29.45 -13.16 -15.24
CA TYR A 51 -29.65 -13.04 -13.79
C TYR A 51 -28.93 -11.80 -13.22
N TYR A 52 -29.68 -10.75 -12.88
CA TYR A 52 -29.14 -9.44 -12.50
C TYR A 52 -29.29 -9.04 -11.02
N LYS A 53 -29.96 -9.84 -10.19
CA LYS A 53 -30.36 -9.46 -8.81
C LYS A 53 -29.20 -8.93 -7.95
N HIS A 54 -28.01 -9.49 -8.11
CA HIS A 54 -26.80 -9.08 -7.39
C HIS A 54 -25.67 -8.69 -8.35
N PHE A 55 -26.02 -8.18 -9.53
CA PHE A 55 -25.02 -7.80 -10.52
C PHE A 55 -24.17 -6.62 -10.06
N ALA A 56 -22.86 -6.81 -10.08
CA ALA A 56 -21.88 -5.84 -9.62
C ALA A 56 -21.63 -4.71 -10.65
N LYS A 57 -22.65 -3.88 -10.89
CA LYS A 57 -22.64 -2.81 -11.92
C LYS A 57 -21.56 -1.75 -11.73
N HIS A 58 -21.03 -1.58 -10.52
CA HIS A 58 -19.98 -0.59 -10.21
C HIS A 58 -18.55 -1.09 -10.49
N ARG A 59 -18.41 -2.38 -10.82
CA ARG A 59 -17.12 -3.03 -11.10
C ARG A 59 -16.78 -2.99 -12.59
N LEU A 60 -15.49 -3.02 -12.92
CA LEU A 60 -15.07 -3.32 -14.30
C LEU A 60 -15.49 -4.73 -14.69
N GLN A 61 -15.98 -4.91 -15.91
CA GLN A 61 -16.46 -6.20 -16.39
C GLN A 61 -15.41 -6.86 -17.28
N VAL A 62 -14.91 -8.03 -16.93
CA VAL A 62 -13.91 -8.76 -17.72
C VAL A 62 -14.57 -9.90 -18.48
N LEU A 63 -14.44 -9.88 -19.81
CA LEU A 63 -14.91 -10.94 -20.71
C LEU A 63 -13.72 -11.84 -21.08
N GLY A 64 -13.77 -13.08 -20.62
CA GLY A 64 -12.77 -14.11 -20.88
C GLY A 64 -13.21 -15.09 -21.96
N LEU A 65 -12.66 -16.31 -21.92
CA LEU A 65 -13.01 -17.38 -22.86
C LEU A 65 -14.49 -17.74 -22.76
N VAL A 66 -14.97 -18.05 -21.56
CA VAL A 66 -16.34 -18.54 -21.34
C VAL A 66 -17.38 -17.49 -21.74
N GLU A 67 -17.16 -16.24 -21.32
CA GLU A 67 -18.10 -15.14 -21.62
C GLU A 67 -18.13 -14.82 -23.12
N MET A 68 -16.97 -14.82 -23.80
CA MET A 68 -16.91 -14.58 -25.23
C MET A 68 -17.44 -15.76 -26.06
N ASP A 69 -17.25 -16.99 -25.60
CA ASP A 69 -17.79 -18.18 -26.25
C ASP A 69 -19.32 -18.23 -26.13
N TYR A 70 -19.86 -17.97 -24.94
CA TYR A 70 -21.31 -17.86 -24.75
C TYR A 70 -21.93 -16.80 -25.67
N LEU A 71 -21.36 -15.60 -25.71
CA LEU A 71 -21.84 -14.51 -26.58
C LEU A 71 -21.79 -14.85 -28.08
N LYS A 72 -20.90 -15.75 -28.51
CA LYS A 72 -20.83 -16.19 -29.91
C LYS A 72 -21.86 -17.25 -30.27
N ASN A 73 -22.36 -18.01 -29.29
CA ASN A 73 -23.22 -19.16 -29.51
C ASN A 73 -24.72 -18.87 -29.26
N ILE A 74 -25.05 -17.71 -28.68
CA ILE A 74 -26.45 -17.26 -28.55
C ILE A 74 -26.96 -16.59 -29.83
N SER A 75 -28.29 -16.49 -29.98
CA SER A 75 -28.90 -15.78 -31.11
C SER A 75 -28.59 -14.27 -31.07
N SER A 76 -28.54 -13.60 -32.23
CA SER A 76 -28.37 -12.13 -32.30
C SER A 76 -29.41 -11.37 -31.46
N SER A 77 -30.66 -11.87 -31.41
CA SER A 77 -31.71 -11.24 -30.60
C SER A 77 -31.40 -11.31 -29.10
N GLU A 78 -30.95 -12.46 -28.61
CA GLU A 78 -30.56 -12.63 -27.21
C GLU A 78 -29.27 -11.85 -26.90
N HIS A 79 -28.28 -11.89 -27.80
CA HIS A 79 -27.05 -11.10 -27.68
C HIS A 79 -27.36 -9.62 -27.48
N TYR A 80 -28.23 -9.07 -28.33
CA TYR A 80 -28.65 -7.68 -28.25
C TYR A 80 -29.33 -7.37 -26.92
N GLU A 81 -30.26 -8.22 -26.48
CA GLU A 81 -31.01 -8.05 -25.24
C GLU A 81 -30.06 -8.05 -24.03
N ARG A 82 -29.23 -9.08 -23.88
CA ARG A 82 -28.33 -9.27 -22.72
C ARG A 82 -27.33 -8.14 -22.58
N LEU A 83 -26.65 -7.77 -23.67
CA LEU A 83 -25.66 -6.69 -23.63
C LEU A 83 -26.30 -5.31 -23.48
N SER A 84 -27.47 -5.09 -24.08
CA SER A 84 -28.22 -3.85 -23.87
C SER A 84 -28.59 -3.67 -22.41
N GLN A 85 -29.13 -4.70 -21.76
CA GLN A 85 -29.47 -4.66 -20.33
C GLN A 85 -28.24 -4.36 -19.47
N LEU A 86 -27.11 -5.05 -19.70
CA LEU A 86 -25.87 -4.81 -18.98
C LEU A 86 -25.33 -3.39 -19.15
N MET A 87 -25.30 -2.86 -20.38
CA MET A 87 -24.79 -1.52 -20.66
C MET A 87 -25.73 -0.42 -20.13
N GLN A 88 -27.05 -0.65 -20.12
CA GLN A 88 -28.04 0.25 -19.50
C GLN A 88 -27.85 0.41 -17.99
N MET A 89 -27.34 -0.62 -17.30
CA MET A 89 -26.99 -0.54 -15.88
C MET A 89 -25.79 0.38 -15.58
N ARG A 90 -25.25 1.05 -16.60
CA ARG A 90 -24.16 2.05 -16.51
C ARG A 90 -22.86 1.49 -15.92
N ILE A 91 -22.47 0.29 -16.33
CA ILE A 91 -21.16 -0.28 -16.01
C ILE A 91 -20.00 0.63 -16.44
N PRO A 92 -18.83 0.62 -15.76
CA PRO A 92 -17.71 1.48 -16.11
C PRO A 92 -17.14 1.17 -17.50
N ALA A 93 -16.75 -0.09 -17.75
CA ALA A 93 -16.21 -0.56 -19.02
C ALA A 93 -16.19 -2.09 -19.09
N PHE A 94 -16.02 -2.62 -20.31
CA PHE A 94 -15.64 -4.01 -20.56
C PHE A 94 -14.14 -4.13 -20.89
N ILE A 95 -13.49 -5.14 -20.32
CA ILE A 95 -12.14 -5.58 -20.72
C ILE A 95 -12.25 -6.96 -21.35
N VAL A 96 -11.93 -7.08 -22.63
CA VAL A 96 -11.94 -8.33 -23.40
C VAL A 96 -10.54 -8.91 -23.41
N ALA A 97 -10.36 -10.03 -22.71
CA ALA A 97 -9.08 -10.70 -22.58
C ALA A 97 -8.76 -11.58 -23.82
N ARG A 98 -7.54 -12.13 -23.85
CA ARG A 98 -7.04 -13.09 -24.86
C ARG A 98 -7.10 -12.55 -26.30
N ASN A 99 -7.07 -11.23 -26.45
CA ASN A 99 -7.18 -10.55 -27.73
C ASN A 99 -8.45 -10.90 -28.53
N PHE A 100 -9.50 -11.43 -27.88
CA PHE A 100 -10.73 -11.75 -28.58
C PHE A 100 -11.31 -10.50 -29.24
N ILE A 101 -11.87 -10.69 -30.43
CA ILE A 101 -12.52 -9.64 -31.18
C ILE A 101 -13.99 -9.62 -30.74
N PRO A 102 -14.48 -8.50 -30.17
CA PRO A 102 -15.90 -8.34 -29.87
C PRO A 102 -16.72 -8.42 -31.16
N LEU A 103 -17.92 -9.01 -31.07
CA LEU A 103 -18.84 -9.05 -32.22
C LEU A 103 -19.23 -7.62 -32.65
N PRO A 104 -19.51 -7.38 -33.95
CA PRO A 104 -19.91 -6.05 -34.44
C PRO A 104 -21.11 -5.47 -33.69
N GLU A 105 -22.09 -6.31 -33.34
CA GLU A 105 -23.25 -5.93 -32.54
C GLU A 105 -22.85 -5.40 -31.15
N THR A 106 -21.88 -6.04 -30.49
CA THR A 106 -21.31 -5.60 -29.21
C THR A 106 -20.65 -4.22 -29.34
N VAL A 107 -19.93 -3.97 -30.43
CA VAL A 107 -19.29 -2.69 -30.73
C VAL A 107 -20.32 -1.59 -30.94
N ALA A 108 -21.39 -1.88 -31.70
CA ALA A 108 -22.49 -0.94 -31.93
C ALA A 108 -23.20 -0.54 -30.62
N LEU A 109 -23.50 -1.53 -29.77
CA LEU A 109 -24.11 -1.30 -28.45
C LEU A 109 -23.21 -0.47 -27.52
N SER A 110 -21.91 -0.79 -27.49
CA SER A 110 -20.91 -0.04 -26.73
C SER A 110 -20.89 1.44 -27.11
N ASN A 111 -20.90 1.74 -28.41
CA ASN A 111 -20.96 3.12 -28.89
C ASN A 111 -22.31 3.78 -28.54
N LYS A 112 -23.44 3.07 -28.65
CA LYS A 112 -24.77 3.57 -28.31
C LYS A 112 -24.88 3.98 -26.83
N TYR A 113 -24.39 3.15 -25.92
CA TYR A 113 -24.46 3.40 -24.47
C TYR A 113 -23.23 4.12 -23.90
N ASN A 114 -22.26 4.45 -24.75
CA ASN A 114 -20.97 5.02 -24.36
C ASN A 114 -20.29 4.21 -23.25
N VAL A 115 -20.21 2.89 -23.43
CA VAL A 115 -19.52 1.97 -22.50
C VAL A 115 -18.23 1.51 -23.19
N PRO A 116 -17.03 1.91 -22.71
CA PRO A 116 -15.78 1.53 -23.35
C PRO A 116 -15.60 0.02 -23.43
N ILE A 117 -15.11 -0.45 -24.58
CA ILE A 117 -14.60 -1.82 -24.73
C ILE A 117 -13.11 -1.74 -24.95
N ILE A 118 -12.37 -2.35 -24.03
CA ILE A 118 -10.91 -2.39 -24.01
C ILE A 118 -10.49 -3.81 -24.33
N ARG A 119 -9.67 -4.00 -25.37
CA ARG A 119 -9.09 -5.30 -25.70
C ARG A 119 -7.72 -5.43 -25.06
N ALA A 120 -7.44 -6.58 -24.47
CA ALA A 120 -6.16 -6.93 -23.87
C ALA A 120 -5.69 -8.29 -24.39
N PRO A 121 -4.43 -8.44 -24.85
CA PRO A 121 -3.91 -9.71 -25.34
C PRO A 121 -3.64 -10.75 -24.25
N GLY A 122 -3.52 -10.33 -22.97
CA GLY A 122 -3.21 -11.23 -21.86
C GLY A 122 -4.31 -12.27 -21.61
N VAL A 123 -3.92 -13.41 -21.04
CA VAL A 123 -4.87 -14.42 -20.53
C VAL A 123 -5.80 -13.82 -19.47
N THR A 124 -7.02 -14.32 -19.38
CA THR A 124 -8.09 -13.76 -18.53
C THR A 124 -7.65 -13.52 -17.09
N MET A 125 -7.01 -14.51 -16.45
CA MET A 125 -6.55 -14.36 -15.06
C MET A 125 -5.46 -13.30 -14.89
N LYS A 126 -4.55 -13.15 -15.86
CA LYS A 126 -3.53 -12.10 -15.82
C LYS A 126 -4.17 -10.71 -15.89
N VAL A 127 -5.17 -10.55 -16.76
CA VAL A 127 -5.94 -9.29 -16.89
C VAL A 127 -6.69 -8.98 -15.59
N VAL A 128 -7.38 -9.97 -15.02
CA VAL A 128 -8.09 -9.85 -13.75
C VAL A 128 -7.13 -9.42 -12.64
N ASN A 129 -6.05 -10.18 -12.40
CA ASN A 129 -5.14 -9.92 -11.28
C ASN A 129 -4.46 -8.56 -11.37
N LYS A 130 -3.97 -8.17 -12.56
CA LYS A 130 -3.31 -6.88 -12.76
C LYS A 130 -4.27 -5.70 -12.61
N THR A 131 -5.50 -5.85 -13.11
CA THR A 131 -6.53 -4.82 -12.97
C THR A 131 -6.99 -4.68 -11.53
N SER A 132 -7.24 -5.80 -10.83
CA SER A 132 -7.61 -5.81 -9.42
C SER A 132 -6.51 -5.19 -8.55
N ALA A 133 -5.24 -5.58 -8.74
CA ALA A 133 -4.13 -5.02 -7.98
C ALA A 133 -4.02 -3.49 -8.14
N TRP A 134 -4.18 -2.97 -9.36
CA TRP A 134 -4.19 -1.53 -9.60
C TRP A 134 -5.38 -0.86 -8.91
N LEU A 135 -6.59 -1.42 -9.02
CA LEU A 135 -7.77 -0.88 -8.36
C LEU A 135 -7.61 -0.86 -6.83
N GLU A 136 -7.16 -1.97 -6.24
CA GLU A 136 -6.87 -2.06 -4.81
C GLU A 136 -5.88 -0.99 -4.36
N GLU A 137 -4.82 -0.74 -5.13
CA GLU A 137 -3.86 0.32 -4.85
C GLU A 137 -4.50 1.71 -4.91
N GLN A 138 -5.38 1.97 -5.89
CA GLN A 138 -6.06 3.27 -6.03
C GLN A 138 -7.06 3.53 -4.89
N PHE A 139 -7.76 2.50 -4.42
CA PHE A 139 -8.77 2.59 -3.37
C PHE A 139 -8.23 2.31 -1.95
N ALA A 140 -6.94 2.00 -1.84
CA ALA A 140 -6.26 1.73 -0.59
C ALA A 140 -6.48 2.87 0.42
N PRO A 141 -6.92 2.58 1.66
CA PRO A 141 -6.94 3.56 2.73
C PRO A 141 -5.57 4.23 2.87
N SER A 142 -5.56 5.57 2.94
CA SER A 142 -4.34 6.35 3.09
C SER A 142 -4.45 7.38 4.20
N ALA A 143 -3.32 7.75 4.78
CA ALA A 143 -3.23 8.84 5.76
C ALA A 143 -1.88 9.54 5.61
N LYS A 144 -1.79 10.80 6.02
CA LYS A 144 -0.51 11.49 6.18
C LYS A 144 -0.15 11.57 7.65
N VAL A 145 1.10 11.33 7.98
CA VAL A 145 1.66 11.47 9.33
C VAL A 145 2.92 12.31 9.28
N HIS A 146 3.20 13.01 10.38
CA HIS A 146 4.46 13.72 10.54
C HIS A 146 5.52 12.81 11.17
N GLY A 147 6.70 12.75 10.58
CA GLY A 147 7.79 11.88 11.02
C GLY A 147 8.82 11.62 9.92
N VAL A 148 9.85 10.86 10.26
CA VAL A 148 10.86 10.40 9.30
C VAL A 148 10.64 8.92 9.03
N LEU A 149 10.62 8.50 7.78
CA LEU A 149 10.65 7.07 7.43
C LEU A 149 12.03 6.69 6.92
N MET A 150 12.58 5.63 7.49
CA MET A 150 13.89 5.10 7.13
C MET A 150 13.86 3.59 6.92
N GLU A 151 14.83 3.08 6.18
CA GLU A 151 15.19 1.67 6.15
C GLU A 151 16.50 1.45 6.91
N VAL A 152 16.42 0.71 8.02
CA VAL A 152 17.52 0.41 8.95
C VAL A 152 17.72 -1.10 9.00
N TYR A 153 18.89 -1.60 8.55
CA TYR A 153 19.17 -3.04 8.40
C TYR A 153 18.08 -3.85 7.65
N GLY A 154 17.44 -3.20 6.66
CA GLY A 154 16.37 -3.76 5.86
C GLY A 154 14.96 -3.56 6.43
N MET A 155 14.84 -3.15 7.70
CA MET A 155 13.57 -2.89 8.38
C MET A 155 13.10 -1.46 8.11
N GLY A 156 11.83 -1.26 7.77
CA GLY A 156 11.25 0.07 7.70
C GLY A 156 10.86 0.60 9.09
N VAL A 157 11.44 1.73 9.45
CA VAL A 157 11.28 2.38 10.75
C VAL A 157 10.65 3.75 10.56
N LEU A 158 9.43 3.93 11.06
CA LEU A 158 8.80 5.25 11.13
C LEU A 158 9.19 5.91 12.46
N ILE A 159 10.02 6.95 12.39
CA ILE A 159 10.47 7.74 13.53
C ILE A 159 9.48 8.89 13.73
N MET A 160 8.73 8.82 14.82
CA MET A 160 7.76 9.81 15.26
C MET A 160 8.27 10.54 16.50
N GLY A 161 7.66 11.68 16.82
CA GLY A 161 8.03 12.47 17.99
C GLY A 161 7.65 13.93 17.81
N LYS A 162 7.66 14.68 18.91
CA LYS A 162 7.35 16.12 18.90
C LYS A 162 8.28 16.88 17.92
N ALA A 163 7.84 18.06 17.50
CA ALA A 163 8.72 18.95 16.73
C ALA A 163 10.01 19.20 17.55
N ASN A 164 11.15 19.24 16.88
CA ASN A 164 12.46 19.59 17.45
C ASN A 164 13.09 18.59 18.43
N VAL A 165 12.51 17.39 18.57
CA VAL A 165 13.11 16.31 19.39
C VAL A 165 14.38 15.69 18.76
N GLY A 166 14.77 16.12 17.56
CA GLY A 166 15.96 15.63 16.85
C GLY A 166 15.70 14.52 15.81
N LYS A 167 14.50 14.44 15.23
CA LYS A 167 14.13 13.39 14.26
C LYS A 167 15.02 13.44 13.01
N SER A 168 15.11 14.61 12.38
CA SER A 168 15.85 14.80 11.12
C SER A 168 17.36 14.67 11.33
N GLU A 169 17.89 15.17 12.45
CA GLU A 169 19.31 15.02 12.82
C GLU A 169 19.68 13.55 13.09
N CYS A 170 18.80 12.82 13.80
CA CYS A 170 18.99 11.38 14.00
C CYS A 170 18.93 10.62 12.67
N ALA A 171 18.01 10.98 11.78
CA ALA A 171 17.89 10.39 10.46
C ALA A 171 19.13 10.61 9.60
N LEU A 172 19.68 11.83 9.62
CA LEU A 172 20.93 12.14 8.93
C LEU A 172 22.10 11.30 9.48
N SER A 173 22.20 11.13 10.80
CA SER A 173 23.20 10.26 11.40
C SER A 173 23.05 8.79 10.97
N LEU A 174 21.83 8.30 10.84
CA LEU A 174 21.57 6.96 10.30
C LEU A 174 21.98 6.85 8.82
N VAL A 175 21.72 7.89 8.01
CA VAL A 175 22.18 7.91 6.61
C VAL A 175 23.70 7.86 6.51
N GLU A 176 24.41 8.62 7.35
CA GLU A 176 25.88 8.59 7.42
C GLU A 176 26.40 7.17 7.74
N ARG A 177 25.67 6.41 8.56
CA ARG A 177 25.95 5.00 8.89
C ARG A 177 25.58 4.00 7.79
N GLY A 178 25.09 4.48 6.65
CA GLY A 178 24.74 3.65 5.49
C GLY A 178 23.28 3.19 5.45
N HIS A 179 22.42 3.70 6.32
CA HIS A 179 20.98 3.46 6.25
C HIS A 179 20.33 4.34 5.19
N ILE A 180 19.07 4.05 4.89
CA ILE A 180 18.40 4.63 3.74
C ILE A 180 17.25 5.51 4.20
N LEU A 181 17.24 6.77 3.76
CA LEU A 181 16.12 7.66 3.93
C LEU A 181 15.00 7.30 2.94
N VAL A 182 13.78 7.16 3.43
CA VAL A 182 12.60 7.08 2.57
C VAL A 182 12.01 8.47 2.41
N GLY A 183 11.71 9.13 3.51
CA GLY A 183 11.23 10.52 3.50
C GLY A 183 11.35 11.18 4.86
N ASP A 184 11.31 12.51 4.89
CA ASP A 184 11.31 13.34 6.08
C ASP A 184 10.05 14.23 6.12
N ASP A 185 9.71 14.70 7.31
CA ASP A 185 8.57 15.56 7.64
C ASP A 185 7.21 14.93 7.39
N VAL A 186 6.78 14.77 6.13
CA VAL A 186 5.44 14.27 5.79
C VAL A 186 5.51 12.93 5.06
N ILE A 187 5.07 11.87 5.73
CA ILE A 187 5.00 10.52 5.17
C ILE A 187 3.57 10.19 4.80
N THR A 188 3.36 9.72 3.56
CA THR A 188 2.06 9.21 3.13
C THR A 188 1.99 7.71 3.40
N LEU A 189 1.13 7.34 4.34
CA LEU A 189 0.81 5.96 4.67
C LEU A 189 -0.25 5.42 3.73
N LYS A 190 -0.09 4.18 3.27
CA LYS A 190 -1.08 3.42 2.51
C LYS A 190 -1.19 2.00 3.06
N LEU A 191 -2.41 1.52 3.21
CA LEU A 191 -2.69 0.12 3.52
C LEU A 191 -2.53 -0.73 2.25
N ALA A 192 -1.58 -1.67 2.27
CA ALA A 192 -1.34 -2.64 1.22
C ALA A 192 -1.89 -4.01 1.65
N GLU A 193 -2.59 -4.69 0.73
CA GLU A 193 -3.13 -6.05 0.91
C GLU A 193 -4.03 -6.22 2.16
N GLY A 194 -4.54 -5.11 2.71
CA GLY A 194 -5.34 -5.10 3.93
C GLY A 194 -4.59 -5.37 5.24
N ILE A 195 -3.30 -5.72 5.20
CA ILE A 195 -2.55 -6.19 6.38
C ILE A 195 -1.20 -5.47 6.61
N PHE A 196 -0.63 -4.83 5.58
CA PHE A 196 0.67 -4.15 5.70
C PHE A 196 0.51 -2.65 5.49
N VAL A 197 1.30 -1.85 6.20
CA VAL A 197 1.37 -0.40 5.95
C VAL A 197 2.63 -0.10 5.16
N THR A 198 2.48 0.61 4.06
CA THR A 198 3.60 1.19 3.31
C THR A 198 3.64 2.68 3.56
N GLY A 199 4.84 3.23 3.75
CA GLY A 199 5.07 4.66 3.78
C GLY A 199 5.78 5.11 2.52
N HIS A 200 5.32 6.23 1.97
CA HIS A 200 5.81 6.85 0.75
C HIS A 200 6.30 8.25 1.06
N SER A 201 7.42 8.63 0.46
CA SER A 201 7.92 10.00 0.52
C SER A 201 6.98 10.96 -0.21
N ASN A 202 7.02 12.23 0.16
CA ASN A 202 6.28 13.26 -0.57
C ASN A 202 7.01 13.53 -1.92
N PRO A 203 6.38 13.32 -3.08
CA PRO A 203 7.03 13.52 -4.38
C PRO A 203 7.56 14.95 -4.59
N THR A 204 6.94 15.95 -3.95
CA THR A 204 7.36 17.35 -4.06
C THR A 204 8.60 17.65 -3.22
N LEU A 205 8.66 17.13 -2.00
CA LEU A 205 9.84 17.29 -1.13
C LEU A 205 10.97 16.35 -1.56
N GLY A 206 10.64 15.21 -2.15
CA GLY A 206 11.59 14.22 -2.64
C GLY A 206 12.50 13.73 -1.51
N HIS A 207 13.81 13.99 -1.67
CA HIS A 207 14.86 13.61 -0.72
C HIS A 207 15.51 14.82 -0.04
N HIS A 208 14.77 15.93 0.03
CA HIS A 208 15.19 17.10 0.80
C HIS A 208 14.90 16.91 2.28
N MET A 209 15.78 17.46 3.11
CA MET A 209 15.69 17.43 4.57
C MET A 209 16.09 18.80 5.11
N GLU A 210 15.34 19.34 6.06
CA GLU A 210 15.69 20.58 6.75
C GLU A 210 16.51 20.25 8.00
N ILE A 211 17.73 20.79 8.09
CA ILE A 211 18.57 20.66 9.27
C ILE A 211 18.80 22.04 9.88
N ARG A 212 18.47 22.19 11.16
CA ARG A 212 18.61 23.47 11.86
C ARG A 212 20.08 23.89 11.93
N GLY A 213 20.32 25.18 11.68
CA GLY A 213 21.67 25.74 11.63
C GLY A 213 22.44 25.46 10.33
N ILE A 214 21.93 24.57 9.46
CA ILE A 214 22.54 24.27 8.16
C ILE A 214 21.63 24.75 7.00
N GLY A 215 20.32 24.49 7.10
CA GLY A 215 19.34 24.76 6.06
C GLY A 215 18.83 23.48 5.39
N ILE A 216 18.28 23.61 4.18
CA ILE A 216 17.75 22.48 3.41
C ILE A 216 18.90 21.79 2.68
N ILE A 217 19.01 20.48 2.87
CA ILE A 217 19.98 19.62 2.17
C ILE A 217 19.24 18.63 1.26
N ASN A 218 19.93 18.10 0.25
CA ASN A 218 19.45 16.99 -0.55
C ASN A 218 20.26 15.72 -0.24
N VAL A 219 19.62 14.74 0.38
CA VAL A 219 20.29 13.52 0.87
C VAL A 219 20.81 12.65 -0.28
N GLN A 220 20.09 12.60 -1.40
CA GLN A 220 20.53 11.87 -2.59
C GLN A 220 21.79 12.51 -3.21
N SER A 221 21.86 13.84 -3.27
CA SER A 221 23.02 14.56 -3.80
C SER A 221 24.26 14.40 -2.94
N LEU A 222 24.11 14.39 -1.61
CA LEU A 222 25.23 14.28 -0.67
C LEU A 222 25.73 12.83 -0.53
N TYR A 223 24.83 11.85 -0.46
CA TYR A 223 25.17 10.46 -0.11
C TYR A 223 24.96 9.44 -1.25
N GLY A 224 24.50 9.91 -2.40
CA GLY A 224 24.27 9.13 -3.61
C GLY A 224 22.93 8.40 -3.64
N VAL A 225 22.59 7.83 -4.81
CA VAL A 225 21.29 7.16 -5.05
C VAL A 225 21.03 5.98 -4.10
N LYS A 226 22.08 5.38 -3.53
CA LYS A 226 21.95 4.25 -2.59
C LYS A 226 21.27 4.64 -1.29
N SER A 227 21.39 5.90 -0.85
CA SER A 227 20.94 6.39 0.46
C SER A 227 19.45 6.75 0.51
N VAL A 228 18.72 6.58 -0.60
CA VAL A 228 17.31 6.99 -0.69
C VAL A 228 16.40 5.92 -1.30
N ARG A 229 15.13 5.89 -0.88
CA ARG A 229 14.05 5.11 -1.50
C ARG A 229 12.79 5.95 -1.59
N MET A 230 11.89 5.61 -2.51
CA MET A 230 10.60 6.29 -2.64
C MET A 230 9.55 5.78 -1.65
N TRP A 231 9.66 4.50 -1.27
CA TRP A 231 8.70 3.86 -0.38
C TRP A 231 9.34 2.69 0.38
N LYS A 232 8.73 2.31 1.51
CA LYS A 232 9.10 1.15 2.31
C LYS A 232 7.91 0.63 3.13
N HIS A 233 7.86 -0.68 3.39
CA HIS A 233 6.95 -1.24 4.39
C HIS A 233 7.33 -0.76 5.79
N ILE A 234 6.37 -0.37 6.61
CA ILE A 234 6.64 0.04 8.00
C ILE A 234 6.57 -1.19 8.88
N ASP A 235 7.73 -1.62 9.37
CA ASP A 235 7.84 -2.79 10.23
C ASP A 235 7.54 -2.46 11.69
N PHE A 236 7.99 -1.29 12.15
CA PHE A 236 7.71 -0.77 13.49
C PHE A 236 7.86 0.76 13.53
N VAL A 237 7.39 1.35 14.63
CA VAL A 237 7.48 2.77 14.93
C VAL A 237 8.47 2.99 16.06
N VAL A 238 9.30 4.02 15.92
CA VAL A 238 10.07 4.57 17.04
C VAL A 238 9.44 5.89 17.43
N THR A 239 9.01 6.02 18.69
CA THR A 239 8.57 7.31 19.22
C THR A 239 9.70 7.93 20.03
N LEU A 240 10.23 9.04 19.53
CA LEU A 240 11.20 9.87 20.25
C LEU A 240 10.47 10.82 21.19
N GLU A 241 10.93 10.87 22.44
CA GLU A 241 10.46 11.84 23.42
C GLU A 241 11.60 12.47 24.18
N GLU A 242 11.38 13.67 24.71
CA GLU A 242 12.33 14.26 25.65
C GLU A 242 12.33 13.47 26.97
N TRP A 243 13.51 13.22 27.51
CA TRP A 243 13.66 12.54 28.80
C TRP A 243 12.92 13.27 29.92
N GLN A 244 12.10 12.53 30.68
CA GLN A 244 11.40 13.03 31.86
C GLN A 244 11.80 12.21 33.10
N GLU A 245 12.24 12.88 34.16
CA GLU A 245 12.68 12.21 35.41
C GLU A 245 11.57 11.37 36.06
N ASN A 246 10.32 11.83 35.96
CA ASN A 246 9.17 11.20 36.61
C ASN A 246 8.52 10.09 35.77
N ARG A 247 9.06 9.78 34.58
CA ARG A 247 8.51 8.74 33.71
C ARG A 247 9.26 7.43 33.89
N ASN A 248 8.53 6.36 34.18
CA ASN A 248 9.09 5.01 34.20
C ASN A 248 9.30 4.52 32.77
N TYR A 249 10.54 4.55 32.30
CA TYR A 249 10.93 3.87 31.07
C TYR A 249 11.09 2.38 31.32
N GLU A 250 10.53 1.58 30.42
CA GLU A 250 10.60 0.13 30.50
C GLU A 250 12.04 -0.37 30.37
N ARG A 251 12.46 -1.26 31.28
CA ARG A 251 13.85 -1.72 31.39
C ARG A 251 14.10 -3.12 30.83
N LEU A 252 13.04 -3.92 30.70
CA LEU A 252 13.14 -5.33 30.32
C LEU A 252 12.68 -5.57 28.88
N GLY A 253 11.88 -4.68 28.29
CA GLY A 253 11.36 -4.84 26.92
C GLY A 253 10.45 -6.06 26.78
N ILE A 254 9.66 -6.33 27.82
CA ILE A 254 8.74 -7.48 27.89
C ILE A 254 7.38 -7.07 27.33
N ASP A 255 6.95 -5.84 27.62
CA ASP A 255 5.72 -5.28 27.10
C ASP A 255 5.94 -4.77 25.67
N ASN A 256 5.04 -5.16 24.77
CA ASN A 256 5.03 -4.63 23.41
C ASN A 256 3.98 -3.54 23.35
N GLU A 257 4.42 -2.30 23.17
CA GLU A 257 3.54 -1.20 22.81
C GLU A 257 3.19 -1.28 21.32
N PHE A 258 1.99 -0.79 20.97
CA PHE A 258 1.54 -0.74 19.59
C PHE A 258 0.88 0.61 19.30
N ILE A 259 1.05 1.09 18.08
CA ILE A 259 0.34 2.24 17.52
C ILE A 259 -0.47 1.82 16.31
N GLU A 260 -1.65 2.41 16.12
CA GLU A 260 -2.49 2.10 14.95
C GLU A 260 -2.10 2.98 13.76
N LEU A 261 -1.56 2.37 12.70
CA LEU A 261 -1.28 3.00 11.42
C LEU A 261 -2.32 2.55 10.39
N VAL A 262 -3.23 3.45 10.01
CA VAL A 262 -4.26 3.20 8.97
C VAL A 262 -5.05 1.90 9.20
N GLY A 263 -5.39 1.59 10.46
CA GLY A 263 -6.14 0.37 10.83
C GLY A 263 -5.28 -0.85 11.19
N VAL A 264 -3.94 -0.76 11.05
CA VAL A 264 -3.02 -1.85 11.40
C VAL A 264 -2.31 -1.53 12.70
N LYS A 265 -2.28 -2.47 13.65
CA LYS A 265 -1.49 -2.35 14.87
C LYS A 265 -0.01 -2.62 14.55
N THR A 266 0.81 -1.60 14.70
CA THR A 266 2.25 -1.63 14.41
C THR A 266 3.04 -1.53 15.72
N PRO A 267 4.07 -2.36 15.96
CA PRO A 267 4.89 -2.27 17.17
C PRO A 267 5.48 -0.87 17.35
N ASN A 268 5.51 -0.37 18.58
CA ASN A 268 6.06 0.93 18.95
C ASN A 268 7.18 0.75 19.97
N VAL A 269 8.31 1.41 19.74
CA VAL A 269 9.43 1.49 20.68
C VAL A 269 9.62 2.94 21.10
N LEU A 270 9.48 3.21 22.39
CA LEU A 270 9.69 4.53 22.96
C LEU A 270 11.18 4.74 23.29
N ILE A 271 11.82 5.73 22.67
CA ILE A 271 13.22 6.07 22.94
C ILE A 271 13.30 7.50 23.50
N PRO A 272 13.75 7.66 24.76
CA PRO A 272 13.94 8.99 25.31
C PRO A 272 15.27 9.60 24.89
N VAL A 273 15.19 10.85 24.43
CA VAL A 273 16.27 11.69 23.95
C VAL A 273 16.80 12.53 25.11
N LYS A 274 18.11 12.47 25.32
CA LYS A 274 18.86 13.26 26.30
C LYS A 274 20.22 13.64 25.70
N PRO A 275 20.77 14.84 25.98
CA PRO A 275 22.13 15.18 25.56
C PRO A 275 23.14 14.09 25.93
N GLY A 276 24.05 13.78 25.00
CA GLY A 276 25.05 12.73 25.14
C GLY A 276 24.57 11.31 24.82
N ARG A 277 23.28 11.09 24.53
CA ARG A 277 22.79 9.80 24.00
C ARG A 277 22.87 9.75 22.49
N ASP A 278 23.43 8.66 21.98
CA ASP A 278 23.41 8.34 20.56
C ASP A 278 22.07 7.69 20.19
N VAL A 279 21.12 8.52 19.76
CA VAL A 279 19.77 8.07 19.38
C VAL A 279 19.81 7.17 18.15
N ALA A 280 20.71 7.42 17.20
CA ALA A 280 20.85 6.59 16.00
C ALA A 280 21.24 5.15 16.38
N LEU A 281 22.20 4.98 17.29
CA LEU A 281 22.57 3.67 17.82
C LEU A 281 21.40 2.95 18.51
N LEU A 282 20.57 3.69 19.26
CA LEU A 282 19.40 3.12 19.92
C LEU A 282 18.35 2.64 18.91
N ILE A 283 18.15 3.38 17.82
CA ILE A 283 17.26 2.97 16.72
C ILE A 283 17.81 1.74 16.00
N GLU A 284 19.11 1.69 15.72
CA GLU A 284 19.77 0.51 15.14
C GLU A 284 19.57 -0.74 16.03
N THR A 285 19.75 -0.57 17.34
CA THR A 285 19.54 -1.63 18.34
C THR A 285 18.08 -2.09 18.36
N ALA A 286 17.13 -1.14 18.33
CA ALA A 286 15.70 -1.44 18.28
C ALA A 286 15.34 -2.20 16.99
N ALA A 287 15.88 -1.80 15.84
CA ALA A 287 15.64 -2.48 14.57
C ALA A 287 16.16 -3.93 14.58
N GLN A 288 17.34 -4.19 15.13
CA GLN A 288 17.85 -5.55 15.30
C GLN A 288 16.99 -6.37 16.26
N ASN A 289 16.56 -5.79 17.38
CA ASN A 289 15.71 -6.47 18.35
C ASN A 289 14.34 -6.84 17.76
N GLU A 290 13.69 -5.92 17.05
CA GLU A 290 12.42 -6.20 16.37
C GLU A 290 12.58 -7.23 15.26
N LYS A 291 13.70 -7.22 14.54
CA LYS A 291 14.04 -8.27 13.56
C LYS A 291 14.17 -9.65 14.23
N LEU A 292 14.80 -9.74 15.40
CA LEU A 292 14.88 -10.98 16.18
C LEU A 292 13.50 -11.45 16.66
N LYS A 293 12.65 -10.54 17.16
CA LYS A 293 11.27 -10.86 17.55
C LYS A 293 10.46 -11.42 16.37
N LYS A 294 10.59 -10.84 15.17
CA LYS A 294 9.95 -11.35 13.93
C LYS A 294 10.43 -12.75 13.54
N LEU A 295 11.68 -13.09 13.86
CA LEU A 295 12.23 -14.44 13.68
C LEU A 295 11.84 -15.42 14.81
N GLY A 296 11.04 -14.98 15.79
CA GLY A 296 10.58 -15.80 16.92
C GLY A 296 11.50 -15.77 18.15
N PHE A 297 12.57 -14.99 18.13
CA PHE A 297 13.52 -14.89 19.25
C PHE A 297 13.17 -13.70 20.15
N ASN A 298 12.48 -13.96 21.27
CA ASN A 298 12.27 -12.94 22.31
C ASN A 298 13.32 -13.07 23.41
N VAL A 299 14.40 -12.28 23.29
CA VAL A 299 15.54 -12.29 24.22
C VAL A 299 15.12 -11.90 25.64
N ALA A 300 14.24 -10.88 25.77
CA ALA A 300 13.73 -10.41 27.06
C ALA A 300 12.96 -11.51 27.81
N ARG A 301 12.07 -12.23 27.10
CA ARG A 301 11.33 -13.36 27.68
C ARG A 301 12.28 -14.48 28.11
N LYS A 302 13.23 -14.86 27.25
CA LYS A 302 14.22 -15.90 27.56
C LYS A 302 15.08 -15.53 28.77
N PHE A 303 15.50 -14.28 28.87
CA PHE A 303 16.26 -13.79 30.01
C PHE A 303 15.43 -13.75 31.30
N ASN A 304 14.17 -13.32 31.22
CA ASN A 304 13.25 -13.34 32.36
C ASN A 304 12.99 -14.78 32.85
N GLU A 305 12.80 -15.73 31.94
CA GLU A 305 12.69 -17.16 32.26
C GLU A 305 13.94 -17.69 32.98
N GLN A 306 15.14 -17.31 32.52
CA GLN A 306 16.41 -17.66 33.16
C GLN A 306 16.54 -17.05 34.57
N LEU A 307 16.16 -15.79 34.75
CA LEU A 307 16.15 -15.13 36.05
C LEU A 307 15.21 -15.83 37.03
N ILE A 308 13.96 -16.08 36.61
CA ILE A 308 12.97 -16.81 37.41
C ILE A 308 13.48 -18.20 37.78
N ALA A 309 14.11 -18.92 36.83
CA ALA A 309 14.68 -20.24 37.09
C ALA A 309 15.80 -20.17 38.13
N SER A 310 16.69 -19.17 38.03
CA SER A 310 17.79 -18.97 38.99
C SER A 310 17.30 -18.61 40.40
N MET A 311 16.22 -17.82 40.51
CA MET A 311 15.59 -17.47 41.78
C MET A 311 14.90 -18.67 42.43
N LYS A 312 14.22 -19.51 41.64
CA LYS A 312 13.61 -20.76 42.12
C LYS A 312 14.66 -21.76 42.62
N MET A 313 15.82 -21.82 41.98
CA MET A 313 16.92 -22.69 42.42
C MET A 313 17.56 -22.20 43.72
N LYS A 314 17.73 -20.88 43.91
CA LYS A 314 18.20 -20.32 45.19
C LYS A 314 17.22 -20.53 46.35
N ASN A 315 15.91 -20.45 46.10
CA ASN A 315 14.90 -20.70 47.14
C ASN A 315 14.69 -22.18 47.50
N LYS A 316 15.18 -23.13 46.69
CA LYS A 316 15.19 -24.57 47.02
C LYS A 316 16.47 -25.03 47.74
N ALA A 317 17.51 -24.20 47.74
CA ALA A 317 18.81 -24.49 48.36
C ALA A 317 18.94 -23.89 49.77
N ASN A 318 17.94 -23.13 50.22
CA ASN A 318 17.71 -22.68 51.59
C ASN A 318 16.51 -23.41 52.19
#